data_AF-A0A2W5YTQ6-F1
#
_entry.id   AF-A0A2W5YTQ6-F1
#
_cell.length_a   1.000
_cell.length_b   1.000
_cell.length_c   1.000
_cell.angle_alpha   90.00
_cell.angle_beta   90.00
_cell.angle_gamma   90.00
#
_symmetry.space_group_name_H-M   'P 1'
#
loop_
_entity.id
_entity.type
_entity.pdbx_description
1 polymer ?
#
loop_
_entity_poly.entity_id
_entity_poly.type
_entity_poly.pdbx_seq_one_letter_code
_entity_poly.pdbx_strand_id
1 'polypeptide(L)'
;MQEEAPVAKLRAIALTAFQETLRRRVFYIVLVLAVIVVAGISSEMFFMRMAQRAGETKMLTTMVAQLVRGILQIWNTAALFLALFLGAIAISSEISGRTIVHVMSRPVERVVYLLGRWLGVLLFLWGFLAIGIAGALLVALWWHVSLSPLLWLGVAEMCVTVTFFSGVALGLSVFLPPVLAGGATFLLAMLPAMVGSITRDPRWLHRLPGLLGYYIGPAQMPVNLLGASFAK
;
A
#
# COMPACT_ATOMS: atom_id res chain seq x y z
N MET A 1 26.80 33.76 13.79
CA MET A 1 25.60 33.17 13.18
C MET A 1 26.07 32.13 12.18
N GLN A 2 26.16 30.87 12.59
CA GLN A 2 26.59 29.79 11.71
C GLN A 2 25.48 29.51 10.70
N GLU A 3 25.80 29.75 9.44
CA GLU A 3 25.04 29.36 8.28
C GLU A 3 25.07 27.82 8.20
N GLU A 4 24.36 27.14 9.10
CA GLU A 4 24.19 25.70 9.01
C GLU A 4 23.54 25.40 7.66
N ALA A 5 24.30 24.67 6.81
CA ALA A 5 23.91 24.33 5.46
C ALA A 5 22.44 23.85 5.42
N PRO A 6 21.65 24.25 4.41
CA PRO A 6 20.23 23.87 4.31
C PRO A 6 20.01 22.35 4.44
N VAL A 7 21.01 21.56 4.06
CA VAL A 7 21.06 20.10 4.19
C VAL A 7 21.06 19.62 5.65
N ALA A 8 21.76 20.30 6.57
CA ALA A 8 21.80 19.92 7.99
C ALA A 8 20.44 20.12 8.66
N LYS A 9 19.77 21.25 8.35
CA LYS A 9 18.41 21.55 8.80
C LYS A 9 17.40 20.53 8.25
N LEU A 10 17.50 20.22 6.95
CA LEU A 10 16.66 19.21 6.30
C LEU A 10 16.77 17.84 7.01
N ARG A 11 18.00 17.40 7.28
CA ARG A 11 18.26 16.12 7.96
C ARG A 11 17.70 16.11 9.38
N ALA A 12 17.86 17.19 10.13
CA ALA A 12 17.33 17.28 11.50
C ALA A 12 15.79 17.20 11.52
N ILE A 13 15.12 17.89 10.59
CA ILE A 13 13.65 17.83 10.44
C ILE A 13 13.21 16.41 10.07
N ALA A 14 13.89 15.79 9.10
CA ALA A 14 13.56 14.44 8.65
C ALA A 14 13.70 13.39 9.78
N LEU A 15 14.78 13.46 10.55
CA LEU A 15 14.99 12.54 11.69
C LEU A 15 13.94 12.75 12.78
N THR A 16 13.57 13.99 13.05
CA THR A 16 12.54 14.31 14.04
C THR A 16 11.18 13.76 13.60
N ALA A 17 10.80 13.98 12.34
CA ALA A 17 9.56 13.46 11.76
C ALA A 17 9.55 11.91 11.75
N PHE A 18 10.68 11.29 11.44
CA PHE A 18 10.83 9.83 11.49
C PHE A 18 10.60 9.28 12.90
N GLN A 19 11.24 9.87 13.92
CA GLN A 19 11.05 9.47 15.32
C GLN A 19 9.63 9.71 15.82
N GLU A 20 9.01 10.80 15.38
CA GLU A 20 7.60 11.07 15.66
C GLU A 20 6.72 9.96 15.10
N THR A 21 6.95 9.55 13.85
CA THR A 21 6.21 8.45 13.22
C THR A 21 6.43 7.11 13.93
N LEU A 22 7.65 6.79 14.35
CA LEU A 22 7.94 5.56 15.11
C LEU A 22 7.21 5.47 16.45
N ARG A 23 6.94 6.61 17.09
CA ARG A 23 6.21 6.65 18.37
C ARG A 23 4.70 6.54 18.20
N ARG A 24 4.16 6.60 16.97
CA ARG A 24 2.73 6.52 16.73
C ARG A 24 2.24 5.08 16.88
N ARG A 25 1.18 4.89 17.67
CA ARG A 25 0.54 3.57 17.89
C ARG A 25 0.08 2.91 16.60
N VAL A 26 -0.30 3.71 15.60
CA VAL A 26 -0.76 3.23 14.27
C VAL A 26 0.27 2.31 13.61
N PHE A 27 1.56 2.62 13.73
CA PHE A 27 2.63 1.77 13.22
C PHE A 27 2.57 0.36 13.80
N TYR A 28 2.55 0.26 15.12
CA TYR A 28 2.54 -1.04 15.82
C TYR A 28 1.30 -1.85 15.49
N ILE A 29 0.14 -1.18 15.39
CA ILE A 29 -1.13 -1.84 15.01
C ILE A 29 -1.02 -2.42 13.60
N VAL A 30 -0.55 -1.64 12.62
CA VAL A 30 -0.42 -2.11 11.23
C VAL A 30 0.64 -3.20 11.11
N LEU A 31 1.77 -3.06 11.81
CA LEU A 31 2.83 -4.08 11.84
C LEU A 31 2.30 -5.40 12.40
N VAL A 32 1.65 -5.38 13.56
CA VAL A 32 1.06 -6.58 14.16
C VAL A 32 0.01 -7.20 13.24
N LEU A 33 -0.85 -6.38 12.64
CA LEU A 33 -1.87 -6.86 11.70
C LEU A 33 -1.23 -7.53 10.47
N ALA A 34 -0.20 -6.92 9.88
CA ALA A 34 0.52 -7.49 8.75
C ALA A 34 1.17 -8.84 9.11
N VAL A 35 1.80 -8.93 10.29
CA VAL A 35 2.40 -10.17 10.78
C VAL A 35 1.35 -11.26 11.03
N ILE A 36 0.19 -10.91 11.60
CA ILE A 36 -0.91 -11.87 11.82
C ILE A 36 -1.43 -12.42 10.48
N VAL A 37 -1.63 -11.56 9.48
CA VAL A 37 -2.11 -12.00 8.16
C VAL A 37 -1.09 -12.91 7.47
N VAL A 38 0.20 -12.55 7.55
CA VAL A 38 1.30 -13.40 7.04
C VAL A 38 1.34 -14.75 7.77
N ALA A 39 1.18 -14.75 9.10
CA ALA A 39 1.12 -15.99 9.87
C ALA A 39 -0.08 -16.87 9.49
N GLY A 40 -1.22 -16.25 9.15
CA GLY A 40 -2.41 -16.97 8.67
C GLY A 40 -2.15 -17.73 7.36
N ILE A 41 -1.50 -17.08 6.38
CA ILE A 41 -1.17 -17.71 5.09
C ILE A 41 -0.02 -18.71 5.24
N SER A 42 0.82 -18.55 6.26
CA SER A 42 1.87 -19.51 6.60
C SER A 42 1.34 -20.89 7.01
N SER A 43 0.04 -21.03 7.30
CA SER A 43 -0.61 -22.33 7.53
C SER A 43 -0.44 -23.29 6.34
N GLU A 44 -0.30 -22.76 5.12
CA GLU A 44 -0.04 -23.54 3.90
C GLU A 44 1.34 -24.23 3.91
N MET A 45 2.26 -23.83 4.80
CA MET A 45 3.55 -24.51 4.98
C MET A 45 3.42 -25.98 5.37
N PHE A 46 2.30 -26.38 6.01
CA PHE A 46 2.06 -27.78 6.33
C PHE A 46 1.94 -28.65 5.06
N PHE A 47 1.23 -28.17 4.05
CA PHE A 47 1.11 -28.84 2.76
C PHE A 47 2.44 -28.87 2.01
N MET A 48 3.25 -27.81 2.12
CA MET A 48 4.58 -27.78 1.51
C MET A 48 5.53 -28.83 2.12
N ARG A 49 5.47 -29.08 3.43
CA ARG A 49 6.26 -30.15 4.06
C ARG A 49 5.85 -31.55 3.59
N MET A 50 4.57 -31.75 3.26
CA MET A 50 4.09 -33.02 2.69
C MET A 50 4.55 -33.19 1.24
N ALA A 51 4.47 -32.14 0.42
CA ALA A 51 4.98 -32.18 -0.95
C ALA A 51 6.50 -32.40 -1.02
N GLN A 52 7.27 -31.92 -0.03
CA GLN A 52 8.71 -32.21 0.11
C GLN A 52 9.00 -33.69 0.28
N ARG A 53 8.18 -34.37 1.09
CA ARG A 53 8.30 -35.82 1.33
C ARG A 53 7.88 -36.65 0.10
N ALA A 54 6.98 -36.11 -0.73
CA ALA A 54 6.53 -36.74 -1.96
C ALA A 54 7.53 -36.61 -3.14
N GLY A 55 8.59 -35.80 -3.01
CA GLY A 55 9.62 -35.64 -4.04
C GLY A 55 9.22 -34.75 -5.23
N GLU A 56 8.07 -34.07 -5.17
CA GLU A 56 7.58 -33.20 -6.25
C GLU A 56 8.22 -31.81 -6.19
N THR A 57 9.48 -31.72 -6.66
CA THR A 57 10.28 -30.48 -6.66
C THR A 57 9.60 -29.31 -7.39
N LYS A 58 8.86 -29.56 -8.47
CA LYS A 58 8.15 -28.51 -9.23
C LYS A 58 7.01 -27.89 -8.41
N MET A 59 6.16 -28.70 -7.80
CA MET A 59 5.01 -28.22 -7.02
C MET A 59 5.45 -27.37 -5.82
N LEU A 60 6.54 -27.79 -5.17
CA LEU A 60 7.15 -27.06 -4.06
C LEU A 60 7.63 -25.68 -4.45
N THR A 61 8.39 -25.57 -5.56
CA THR A 61 8.90 -24.27 -6.02
C THR A 61 7.76 -23.30 -6.35
N THR A 62 6.66 -23.79 -6.93
CA THR A 62 5.49 -22.96 -7.23
C THR A 62 4.77 -22.47 -5.97
N MET A 63 4.60 -23.35 -4.98
CA MET A 63 3.94 -23.02 -3.71
C MET A 63 4.73 -22.00 -2.90
N VAL A 64 6.05 -22.20 -2.78
CA VAL A 64 6.92 -21.23 -2.07
C VAL A 64 6.93 -19.89 -2.80
N ALA A 65 6.99 -19.88 -4.13
CA ALA A 65 6.93 -18.63 -4.90
C ALA A 65 5.57 -17.91 -4.74
N GLN A 66 4.46 -18.64 -4.60
CA GLN A 66 3.15 -18.07 -4.27
C GLN A 66 3.15 -17.45 -2.87
N LEU A 67 3.69 -18.15 -1.88
CA LEU A 67 3.76 -17.65 -0.51
C LEU A 67 4.66 -16.41 -0.39
N VAL A 68 5.84 -16.40 -1.02
CA VAL A 68 6.72 -15.22 -1.07
C VAL A 68 6.01 -14.02 -1.71
N ARG A 69 5.31 -14.23 -2.83
CA ARG A 69 4.49 -13.19 -3.46
C ARG A 69 3.36 -12.72 -2.55
N GLY A 70 2.70 -13.64 -1.85
CA GLY A 70 1.65 -13.33 -0.88
C GLY A 70 2.16 -12.43 0.24
N ILE A 71 3.30 -12.77 0.84
CA ILE A 71 3.96 -11.96 1.88
C ILE A 71 4.25 -10.55 1.36
N LEU A 72 4.91 -10.44 0.19
CA LEU A 72 5.21 -9.14 -0.41
C LEU A 72 3.93 -8.34 -0.69
N GLN A 73 2.88 -8.97 -1.24
CA GLN A 73 1.62 -8.30 -1.54
C GLN A 73 0.95 -7.72 -0.28
N ILE A 74 0.88 -8.49 0.81
CA ILE A 74 0.32 -8.03 2.09
C ILE A 74 1.11 -6.83 2.61
N TRP A 75 2.44 -6.92 2.54
CA TRP A 75 3.31 -5.87 3.03
C TRP A 75 3.21 -4.60 2.19
N ASN A 76 3.08 -4.74 0.86
CA ASN A 76 2.80 -3.62 -0.05
C ASN A 76 1.49 -2.93 0.31
N THR A 77 0.42 -3.70 0.51
CA THR A 77 -0.88 -3.16 0.88
C THR A 77 -0.84 -2.46 2.22
N ALA A 78 -0.19 -3.04 3.24
CA ALA A 78 -0.01 -2.42 4.54
C ALA A 78 0.82 -1.12 4.46
N ALA A 79 1.89 -1.12 3.66
CA ALA A 79 2.72 0.06 3.43
C ALA A 79 1.94 1.17 2.70
N LEU A 80 1.08 0.81 1.74
CA LEU A 80 0.20 1.74 1.05
C LEU A 80 -0.79 2.39 2.03
N PHE A 81 -1.44 1.62 2.91
CA PHE A 81 -2.29 2.19 3.95
C PHE A 81 -1.51 3.14 4.87
N LEU A 82 -0.31 2.75 5.31
CA LEU A 82 0.55 3.63 6.09
C LEU A 82 0.92 4.90 5.32
N ALA A 83 1.22 4.81 4.02
CA ALA A 83 1.55 5.96 3.19
C ALA A 83 0.39 6.97 3.11
N LEU A 84 -0.83 6.46 2.93
CA LEU A 84 -2.05 7.28 2.88
C LEU A 84 -2.29 8.01 4.22
N PHE A 85 -2.25 7.27 5.33
CA PHE A 85 -2.53 7.83 6.65
C PHE A 85 -1.40 8.75 7.15
N LEU A 86 -0.14 8.31 7.05
CA LEU A 86 0.99 9.09 7.53
C LEU A 86 1.23 10.31 6.65
N GLY A 87 1.09 10.18 5.32
CA GLY A 87 1.15 11.33 4.42
C GLY A 87 0.08 12.37 4.75
N ALA A 88 -1.17 11.92 4.97
CA ALA A 88 -2.28 12.82 5.27
C ALA A 88 -2.16 13.50 6.66
N ILE A 89 -1.61 12.80 7.66
CA ILE A 89 -1.47 13.32 9.02
C ILE A 89 -0.22 14.20 9.15
N ALA A 90 0.84 13.93 8.38
CA ALA A 90 2.15 14.55 8.53
C ALA A 90 2.10 16.07 8.67
N ILE A 91 1.35 16.76 7.79
CA ILE A 91 1.22 18.22 7.85
C ILE A 91 0.01 18.63 8.69
N SER A 92 -1.12 17.97 8.48
CA SER A 92 -2.39 18.41 9.05
C SER A 92 -2.38 18.37 10.59
N SER A 93 -1.67 17.42 11.21
CA SER A 93 -1.54 17.39 12.67
C SER A 93 -0.79 18.59 13.24
N GLU A 94 0.10 19.21 12.47
CA GLU A 94 0.88 20.37 12.94
C GLU A 94 0.19 21.70 12.64
N ILE A 95 -0.64 21.74 11.58
CA ILE A 95 -1.56 22.87 11.33
C ILE A 95 -2.58 22.95 12.46
N SER A 96 -3.24 21.82 12.78
CA SER A 96 -4.26 21.78 13.84
C SER A 96 -3.67 21.98 15.24
N GLY A 97 -2.45 21.51 15.49
CA GLY A 97 -1.78 21.64 16.79
C GLY A 97 -1.19 23.02 17.09
N ARG A 98 -1.35 24.01 16.20
CA ARG A 98 -0.66 25.33 16.23
C ARG A 98 0.88 25.24 16.36
N THR A 99 1.46 24.05 16.20
CA THR A 99 2.89 23.78 16.37
C THR A 99 3.70 24.36 15.21
N ILE A 100 3.09 24.48 14.03
CA ILE A 100 3.66 25.22 12.89
C ILE A 100 4.03 26.65 13.28
N VAL A 101 3.21 27.34 14.08
CA VAL A 101 3.46 28.74 14.45
C VAL A 101 4.71 28.86 15.33
N HIS A 102 5.00 27.83 16.15
CA HIS A 102 6.19 27.78 16.98
C HIS A 102 7.45 27.42 16.19
N VAL A 103 7.35 26.56 15.18
CA VAL A 103 8.50 26.20 14.31
C VAL A 103 8.82 27.31 13.30
N MET A 104 7.82 28.04 12.80
CA MET A 104 8.02 29.20 11.91
C MET A 104 8.67 30.41 12.60
N SER A 105 8.84 30.39 13.92
CA SER A 105 9.65 31.39 14.64
C SER A 105 11.15 31.28 14.33
N ARG A 106 11.60 30.17 13.71
CA ARG A 106 12.93 30.03 13.11
C ARG A 106 12.83 30.24 11.60
N PRO A 107 13.74 30.99 10.96
CA PRO A 107 13.71 31.26 9.52
C PRO A 107 14.06 29.99 8.74
N VAL A 108 13.07 29.12 8.55
CA VAL A 108 13.15 27.91 7.73
C VAL A 108 12.20 28.10 6.55
N GLU A 109 12.71 27.95 5.34
CA GLU A 109 11.90 28.00 4.14
C GLU A 109 10.83 26.89 4.15
N ARG A 110 9.61 27.24 3.73
CA ARG A 110 8.45 26.32 3.75
C ARG A 110 8.72 25.04 2.96
N VAL A 111 9.50 25.13 1.88
CA VAL A 111 9.86 23.99 1.02
C VAL A 111 10.80 23.02 1.74
N VAL A 112 11.81 23.52 2.45
CA VAL A 112 12.76 22.68 3.22
C VAL A 112 12.03 21.95 4.35
N TYR A 113 11.08 22.62 4.99
CA TYR A 113 10.24 21.99 6.02
C TYR A 113 9.40 20.85 5.46
N LEU A 114 8.68 21.12 4.36
CA LEU A 114 7.80 20.15 3.72
C LEU A 114 8.56 18.92 3.22
N LEU A 115 9.69 19.15 2.55
CA LEU A 115 10.56 18.09 2.05
C LEU A 115 11.17 17.27 3.18
N GLY A 116 11.67 17.92 4.24
CA GLY A 116 12.25 17.22 5.39
C GLY A 116 11.23 16.30 6.05
N ARG A 117 10.00 16.78 6.23
CA ARG A 117 8.91 16.01 6.82
C ARG A 117 8.50 14.83 5.95
N TRP A 118 8.33 15.05 4.64
CA TRP A 118 8.05 13.97 3.69
C TRP A 118 9.15 12.91 3.67
N LEU A 119 10.42 13.31 3.65
CA LEU A 119 11.56 12.39 3.72
C LEU A 119 11.58 11.57 5.01
N GLY A 120 11.22 12.15 6.15
CA GLY A 120 11.09 11.43 7.42
C GLY A 120 10.00 10.34 7.37
N VAL A 121 8.84 10.65 6.79
CA VAL A 121 7.76 9.68 6.56
C VAL A 121 8.19 8.62 5.55
N LEU A 122 8.89 9.02 4.48
CA LEU A 122 9.36 8.11 3.44
C LEU A 122 10.39 7.12 3.98
N LEU A 123 11.38 7.58 4.77
CA LEU A 123 12.34 6.70 5.44
C LEU A 123 11.65 5.67 6.33
N PHE A 124 10.62 6.09 7.05
CA PHE A 124 9.82 5.17 7.86
C PHE A 124 9.11 4.12 7.01
N LEU A 125 8.48 4.52 5.91
CA LEU A 125 7.78 3.60 5.01
C LEU A 125 8.74 2.61 4.32
N TRP A 126 9.92 3.07 3.94
CA TRP A 126 10.97 2.23 3.36
C TRP A 126 11.53 1.25 4.39
N GLY A 127 11.74 1.70 5.64
CA GLY A 127 12.11 0.83 6.74
C GLY A 127 11.05 -0.24 7.02
N PHE A 128 9.77 0.13 7.00
CA PHE A 128 8.68 -0.83 7.09
C PHE A 128 8.73 -1.84 5.95
N LEU A 129 8.80 -1.41 4.69
CA LEU A 129 8.93 -2.30 3.53
C LEU A 129 10.13 -3.23 3.62
N ALA A 130 11.28 -2.74 4.08
CA ALA A 130 12.50 -3.52 4.24
C ALA A 130 12.30 -4.71 5.18
N ILE A 131 11.52 -4.55 6.26
CA ILE A 131 11.18 -5.65 7.18
C ILE A 131 10.39 -6.74 6.45
N GLY A 132 9.41 -6.37 5.64
CA GLY A 132 8.61 -7.33 4.87
C GLY A 132 9.40 -8.03 3.78
N ILE A 133 10.26 -7.29 3.07
CA ILE A 133 11.15 -7.84 2.04
C ILE A 133 12.15 -8.81 2.68
N ALA A 134 12.75 -8.43 3.81
CA ALA A 134 13.64 -9.32 4.56
C ALA A 134 12.90 -10.59 5.01
N GLY A 135 11.68 -10.47 5.51
CA GLY A 135 10.84 -11.62 5.85
C GLY A 135 10.57 -12.54 4.66
N ALA A 136 10.21 -11.98 3.50
CA ALA A 136 9.97 -12.74 2.27
C ALA A 136 11.24 -13.45 1.76
N LEU A 137 12.40 -12.77 1.82
CA LEU A 137 13.69 -13.35 1.44
C LEU A 137 14.13 -14.46 2.39
N LEU A 138 13.93 -14.30 3.70
CA LEU A 138 14.23 -15.34 4.69
C LEU A 138 13.42 -16.61 4.42
N VAL A 139 12.14 -16.47 4.07
CA VAL A 139 11.31 -17.62 3.69
C VAL A 139 11.81 -18.28 2.40
N ALA A 140 12.17 -17.48 1.39
CA ALA A 140 12.72 -18.01 0.13
C ALA A 140 14.04 -18.79 0.34
N LEU A 141 14.93 -18.26 1.20
CA LEU A 141 16.20 -18.90 1.56
C LEU A 141 15.98 -20.20 2.34
N TRP A 142 15.02 -20.22 3.26
CA TRP A 142 14.74 -21.41 4.06
C TRP A 142 14.27 -22.61 3.22
N TRP A 143 13.61 -22.35 2.08
CA TRP A 143 13.14 -23.38 1.17
C TRP A 143 14.06 -23.63 -0.04
N HIS A 144 15.24 -23.01 -0.09
CA HIS A 144 16.22 -23.13 -1.18
C HIS A 144 15.63 -22.91 -2.58
N VAL A 145 14.68 -21.98 -2.73
CA VAL A 145 14.05 -21.70 -4.02
C VAL A 145 14.85 -20.65 -4.80
N SER A 146 15.02 -20.90 -6.10
CA SER A 146 15.64 -19.95 -7.01
C SER A 146 14.78 -18.68 -7.12
N LEU A 147 15.32 -17.56 -6.65
CA LEU A 147 14.67 -16.25 -6.77
C LEU A 147 14.69 -15.83 -8.24
N SER A 148 13.51 -15.52 -8.79
CA SER A 148 13.45 -14.94 -10.13
C SER A 148 13.94 -13.49 -10.09
N PRO A 149 14.68 -13.02 -11.12
CA PRO A 149 15.09 -11.62 -11.21
C PRO A 149 13.91 -10.64 -11.19
N LEU A 150 12.72 -11.09 -11.62
CA LEU A 150 11.48 -10.31 -11.60
C LEU A 150 11.06 -9.87 -10.20
N LEU A 151 11.50 -10.57 -9.14
CA LEU A 151 11.18 -10.20 -7.77
C LEU A 151 11.73 -8.80 -7.42
N TRP A 152 12.92 -8.47 -7.91
CA TRP A 152 13.53 -7.15 -7.72
C TRP A 152 12.73 -6.04 -8.40
N LEU A 153 12.13 -6.34 -9.56
CA LEU A 153 11.24 -5.39 -10.24
C LEU A 153 9.98 -5.14 -9.41
N GLY A 154 9.41 -6.18 -8.79
CA GLY A 154 8.29 -6.04 -7.86
C GLY A 154 8.66 -5.22 -6.62
N VAL A 155 9.84 -5.43 -6.05
CA VAL A 155 10.34 -4.62 -4.92
C VAL A 155 10.49 -3.15 -5.32
N ALA A 156 11.03 -2.87 -6.51
CA ALA A 156 11.13 -1.51 -7.02
C ALA A 156 9.75 -0.85 -7.20
N GLU A 157 8.77 -1.59 -7.74
CA GLU A 157 7.39 -1.14 -7.86
C GLU A 157 6.79 -0.75 -6.50
N MET A 158 7.00 -1.56 -5.46
CA MET A 158 6.52 -1.28 -4.09
C MET A 158 7.10 0.04 -3.56
N CYS A 159 8.42 0.24 -3.71
CA CYS A 159 9.10 1.47 -3.27
C CYS A 159 8.58 2.71 -4.00
N VAL A 160 8.39 2.62 -5.32
CA VAL A 160 7.86 3.72 -6.14
C VAL A 160 6.41 4.04 -5.74
N THR A 161 5.58 3.03 -5.60
CA THR A 161 4.16 3.15 -5.24
C THR A 161 3.98 3.89 -3.91
N VAL A 162 4.70 3.46 -2.88
CA VAL A 162 4.63 4.04 -1.54
C VAL A 162 5.20 5.47 -1.51
N THR A 163 6.26 5.73 -2.27
CA THR A 163 6.83 7.07 -2.45
C THR A 163 5.83 8.01 -3.11
N PHE A 164 5.19 7.58 -4.19
CA PHE A 164 4.22 8.37 -4.93
C PHE A 164 2.98 8.70 -4.08
N PHE A 165 2.33 7.68 -3.49
CA PHE A 165 1.10 7.91 -2.73
C PHE A 165 1.32 8.67 -1.42
N SER A 166 2.46 8.50 -0.75
CA SER A 166 2.78 9.33 0.43
C SER A 166 2.96 10.80 0.06
N GLY A 167 3.58 11.09 -1.09
CA GLY A 167 3.74 12.46 -1.59
C GLY A 167 2.41 13.10 -1.98
N VAL A 168 1.54 12.37 -2.68
CA VAL A 168 0.19 12.84 -3.04
C VAL A 168 -0.66 13.09 -1.80
N ALA A 169 -0.67 12.16 -0.84
CA ALA A 169 -1.42 12.32 0.41
C ALA A 169 -0.95 13.54 1.20
N LEU A 170 0.36 13.76 1.26
CA LEU A 170 0.96 14.90 1.92
C LEU A 170 0.59 16.21 1.21
N GLY A 171 0.67 16.27 -0.12
CA GLY A 171 0.25 17.44 -0.90
C GLY A 171 -1.23 17.79 -0.71
N LEU A 172 -2.11 16.78 -0.74
CA LEU A 172 -3.55 16.98 -0.52
C LEU A 172 -3.86 17.44 0.91
N SER A 173 -3.07 17.02 1.91
CA SER A 173 -3.26 17.40 3.31
C SER A 173 -3.01 18.89 3.61
N VAL A 174 -2.39 19.63 2.67
CA VAL A 174 -2.22 21.08 2.79
C VAL A 174 -3.57 21.81 2.69
N PHE A 175 -4.50 21.28 1.90
CA PHE A 175 -5.79 21.90 1.61
C PHE A 175 -6.96 21.17 2.28
N LEU A 176 -6.81 19.88 2.54
CA LEU A 176 -7.87 19.01 3.04
C LEU A 176 -7.58 18.54 4.48
N PRO A 177 -8.62 18.34 5.31
CA PRO A 177 -8.51 17.57 6.55
C PRO A 177 -7.88 16.18 6.30
N PRO A 178 -7.18 15.58 7.29
CA PRO A 178 -6.41 14.35 7.08
C PRO A 178 -7.29 13.20 6.56
N VAL A 179 -8.52 13.11 7.04
CA VAL A 179 -9.48 12.07 6.63
C VAL A 179 -9.83 12.20 5.14
N LEU A 180 -10.05 13.42 4.65
CA LEU A 180 -10.38 13.67 3.24
C LEU A 180 -9.15 13.52 2.35
N ALA A 181 -7.97 13.98 2.77
CA ALA A 181 -6.73 13.80 2.02
C ALA A 181 -6.37 12.32 1.85
N GLY A 182 -6.44 11.55 2.93
CA GLY A 182 -6.21 10.10 2.90
C GLY A 182 -7.24 9.38 2.03
N GLY A 183 -8.53 9.72 2.17
CA GLY A 183 -9.61 9.15 1.35
C GLY A 183 -9.47 9.46 -0.15
N ALA A 184 -9.15 10.71 -0.51
CA ALA A 184 -8.93 11.11 -1.90
C ALA A 184 -7.73 10.38 -2.51
N THR A 185 -6.64 10.23 -1.75
CA THR A 185 -5.45 9.50 -2.22
C THR A 185 -5.74 8.00 -2.34
N PHE A 186 -6.58 7.44 -1.47
CA PHE A 186 -7.03 6.05 -1.58
C PHE A 186 -7.85 5.82 -2.84
N LEU A 187 -8.77 6.73 -3.18
CA LEU A 187 -9.52 6.67 -4.43
C LEU A 187 -8.60 6.71 -5.65
N LEU A 188 -7.56 7.56 -5.61
CA LEU A 188 -6.54 7.60 -6.65
C LEU A 188 -5.77 6.27 -6.76
N ALA A 189 -5.46 5.64 -5.62
CA ALA A 189 -4.78 4.35 -5.60
C ALA A 189 -5.61 3.20 -6.16
N MET A 190 -6.94 3.27 -6.03
CA MET A 190 -7.87 2.27 -6.58
C MET A 190 -8.19 2.51 -8.06
N LEU A 191 -7.95 3.71 -8.57
CA LEU A 191 -8.32 4.13 -9.92
C LEU A 191 -7.79 3.19 -11.02
N PRO A 192 -6.52 2.73 -11.01
CA PRO A 192 -6.03 1.79 -12.01
C PRO A 192 -6.77 0.45 -11.99
N ALA A 193 -7.14 -0.04 -10.81
CA ALA A 193 -7.90 -1.28 -10.67
C ALA A 193 -9.32 -1.13 -11.23
N MET A 194 -9.96 0.03 -11.01
CA MET A 194 -11.29 0.33 -11.55
C MET A 194 -11.26 0.52 -13.07
N VAL A 195 -10.28 1.26 -13.60
CA VAL A 195 -10.16 1.46 -15.05
C VAL A 195 -9.80 0.14 -15.74
N GLY A 196 -8.95 -0.68 -15.13
CA GLY A 196 -8.59 -2.00 -15.64
C GLY A 196 -9.78 -2.96 -15.73
N SER A 197 -10.68 -2.95 -14.74
CA SER A 197 -11.90 -3.77 -14.79
C SER A 197 -12.89 -3.29 -15.85
N ILE A 198 -13.03 -1.97 -16.02
CA ILE A 198 -13.91 -1.37 -17.04
C ILE A 198 -13.38 -1.64 -18.45
N THR A 199 -12.07 -1.56 -18.66
CA THR A 199 -11.45 -1.72 -19.99
C THR A 199 -11.37 -3.17 -20.47
N ARG A 200 -11.24 -4.15 -19.56
CA ARG A 200 -11.19 -5.58 -19.94
C ARG A 200 -12.55 -6.19 -20.23
N ASP A 201 -13.62 -5.72 -19.57
CA ASP A 201 -15.00 -6.20 -19.78
C ASP A 201 -15.93 -5.05 -20.22
N PRO A 202 -16.01 -4.73 -21.54
CA PRO A 202 -16.95 -3.74 -22.08
C PRO A 202 -18.43 -4.16 -21.94
N ARG A 203 -18.70 -5.29 -21.26
CA ARG A 203 -20.03 -5.86 -21.09
C ARG A 203 -20.92 -5.11 -20.10
N TRP A 204 -20.32 -4.31 -19.23
CA TRP A 204 -21.07 -3.48 -18.30
C TRP A 204 -22.00 -2.48 -19.03
N LEU A 205 -21.58 -1.95 -20.19
CA LEU A 205 -22.34 -0.97 -20.96
C LEU A 205 -23.68 -1.52 -21.48
N HIS A 206 -23.75 -2.82 -21.80
CA HIS A 206 -24.99 -3.47 -22.23
C HIS A 206 -25.77 -4.15 -21.09
N ARG A 207 -25.13 -4.42 -19.94
CA ARG A 207 -25.81 -4.95 -18.75
C ARG A 207 -26.67 -3.90 -18.05
N LEU A 208 -26.25 -2.64 -18.03
CA LEU A 208 -27.02 -1.53 -17.44
C LEU A 208 -28.40 -1.34 -18.09
N PRO A 209 -28.54 -1.23 -19.44
CA PRO A 209 -29.86 -1.11 -20.06
C PRO A 209 -30.69 -2.39 -19.89
N GLY A 210 -30.07 -3.58 -19.86
CA GLY A 210 -30.76 -4.83 -19.56
C GLY A 210 -31.31 -4.89 -18.12
N LEU A 211 -30.55 -4.40 -17.14
CA LEU A 211 -30.97 -4.31 -15.74
C LEU A 211 -32.02 -3.21 -15.50
N LEU A 212 -31.89 -2.08 -16.18
CA LEU A 212 -32.88 -1.00 -16.15
C LEU A 212 -34.19 -1.46 -16.81
N GLY A 213 -34.11 -2.14 -17.96
CA GLY A 213 -35.27 -2.76 -18.60
C GLY A 213 -35.92 -3.85 -17.74
N TYR A 214 -35.14 -4.59 -16.95
CA TYR A 214 -35.63 -5.59 -16.01
C TYR A 214 -36.34 -4.98 -14.79
N TYR A 215 -35.84 -3.86 -14.26
CA TYR A 215 -36.46 -3.18 -13.11
C TYR A 215 -37.63 -2.25 -13.48
N ILE A 216 -37.67 -1.75 -14.72
CA ILE A 216 -38.73 -0.88 -15.23
C ILE A 216 -39.83 -1.69 -15.95
N GLY A 217 -39.51 -2.89 -16.44
CA GLY A 217 -40.45 -3.78 -17.14
C GLY A 217 -41.41 -4.52 -16.20
N PRO A 218 -42.66 -4.80 -16.63
CA PRO A 218 -43.63 -5.49 -15.79
C PRO A 218 -43.16 -6.92 -15.45
N ALA A 219 -43.36 -7.30 -14.19
CA ALA A 219 -42.84 -8.50 -13.50
C ALA A 219 -43.39 -9.86 -14.00
N GLN A 220 -43.60 -10.05 -15.31
CA GLN A 220 -44.17 -11.27 -15.88
C GLN A 220 -43.27 -11.99 -16.89
N MET A 221 -41.97 -11.66 -16.98
CA MET A 221 -41.06 -12.45 -17.83
C MET A 221 -40.63 -13.74 -17.11
N PRO A 222 -40.81 -14.93 -17.72
CA PRO A 222 -40.41 -16.20 -17.12
C PRO A 222 -38.89 -16.26 -16.91
N VAL A 223 -38.51 -16.83 -15.78
CA VAL A 223 -37.26 -16.62 -15.00
C VAL A 223 -35.97 -17.17 -15.66
N ASN A 224 -35.87 -17.30 -16.99
CA ASN A 224 -34.70 -18.01 -17.54
C ASN A 224 -34.23 -17.63 -18.95
N LEU A 225 -34.38 -16.38 -19.37
CA LEU A 225 -33.86 -15.95 -20.69
C LEU A 225 -32.34 -15.72 -20.69
N LEU A 226 -31.72 -15.42 -19.55
CA LEU A 226 -30.26 -15.30 -19.44
C LEU A 226 -29.56 -16.67 -19.35
N GLY A 227 -30.20 -17.68 -18.74
CA GLY A 227 -29.68 -19.06 -18.72
C GLY A 227 -29.75 -19.74 -20.09
N ALA A 228 -30.79 -19.45 -20.88
CA ALA A 228 -31.00 -20.06 -22.19
C ALA A 228 -30.20 -19.40 -23.33
N SER A 229 -29.91 -18.10 -23.24
CA SER A 229 -29.13 -17.36 -24.27
C SER A 229 -27.63 -17.70 -24.28
N PHE A 230 -27.08 -18.11 -23.13
CA PHE A 230 -25.65 -18.36 -22.96
C PHE A 230 -25.28 -19.85 -22.81
N ALA A 231 -26.21 -20.76 -23.11
CA ALA A 231 -25.90 -22.18 -23.31
C ALA A 231 -25.42 -22.40 -24.77
N LYS A 232 -24.30 -21.78 -25.15
CA LYS A 232 -23.42 -22.15 -26.27
C LYS A 232 -22.12 -21.37 -26.21
#